data_AF-A0A7S2ENT1-F1
#
_entry.id   AF-A0A7S2ENT1-F1
#
_cell.length_a   1.000
_cell.length_b   1.000
_cell.length_c   1.000
_cell.angle_alpha   90.00
_cell.angle_beta   90.00
_cell.angle_gamma   90.00
#
_symmetry.space_group_name_H-M   'P 1'
#
loop_
_entity.id
_entity.type
_entity.pdbx_description
1 polymer ?
#
loop_
_entity_poly.entity_id
_entity_poly.type
_entity_poly.pdbx_seq_one_letter_code
_entity_poly.pdbx_strand_id
1 'polypeptide(L)'
;KVGMQTGGIDIAMLNVYLYLANSFTSGRRLVELRKELDSFGKQMVEYNQMIPNKLTLVIRRVVSNLVNPKDSLSLITDQDKGQEDLLEQAIKSNNYTFICHICTFGVIEAYIFGRYELAAEMAIKRQEVEKKTFTEITLSWLDRLL
;
A
#
# COMPACT_ATOMS: atom_id res chain seq x y z
N LYS A 1 7.55 10.74 -16.51
CA LYS A 1 8.84 10.56 -17.23
C LYS A 1 10.06 11.06 -16.44
N VAL A 2 9.91 11.94 -15.45
CA VAL A 2 11.01 12.38 -14.56
C VAL A 2 11.40 11.21 -13.63
N GLY A 3 12.56 10.59 -13.85
CA GLY A 3 13.09 9.45 -13.06
C GLY A 3 13.56 8.25 -13.90
N MET A 4 12.85 7.90 -14.98
CA MET A 4 13.27 6.83 -15.91
C MET A 4 14.49 7.23 -16.75
N GLN A 5 14.63 8.52 -17.04
CA GLN A 5 15.70 9.03 -17.91
C GLN A 5 17.07 9.16 -17.20
N THR A 6 17.10 9.05 -15.87
CA THR A 6 18.31 9.21 -15.05
C THR A 6 18.75 7.91 -14.37
N GLY A 7 18.17 6.76 -14.73
CA GLY A 7 18.45 5.46 -14.12
C GLY A 7 17.83 5.25 -12.73
N GLY A 8 17.07 6.22 -12.21
CA GLY A 8 16.41 6.17 -10.90
C GLY A 8 15.06 5.46 -10.95
N ILE A 9 15.00 4.26 -11.53
CA ILE A 9 13.76 3.52 -11.78
C ILE A 9 13.04 3.20 -10.46
N ASP A 10 13.78 2.83 -9.41
CA ASP A 10 13.22 2.47 -8.10
C ASP A 10 12.44 3.65 -7.49
N ILE A 11 13.07 4.83 -7.45
CA ILE A 11 12.46 6.07 -6.94
C ILE A 11 11.28 6.48 -7.83
N ALA A 12 11.42 6.32 -9.15
CA ALA A 12 10.34 6.63 -10.09
C ALA A 12 9.10 5.76 -9.81
N MET A 13 9.26 4.45 -9.63
CA MET A 13 8.14 3.54 -9.34
C MET A 13 7.54 3.77 -7.96
N LEU A 14 8.34 4.14 -6.97
CA LEU A 14 7.81 4.56 -5.66
C LEU A 14 6.94 5.82 -5.79
N ASN A 15 7.39 6.82 -6.55
CA ASN A 15 6.60 8.03 -6.81
C ASN A 15 5.30 7.73 -7.57
N VAL A 16 5.33 6.77 -8.51
CA VAL A 16 4.11 6.29 -9.17
C VAL A 16 3.15 5.67 -8.15
N TYR A 17 3.63 4.83 -7.24
CA TYR A 17 2.79 4.31 -6.15
C TYR A 17 2.16 5.45 -5.33
N LEU A 18 2.95 6.43 -4.89
CA LEU A 18 2.44 7.57 -4.11
C LEU A 18 1.38 8.37 -4.88
N TYR A 19 1.60 8.57 -6.17
CA TYR A 19 0.62 9.21 -7.06
C TYR A 19 -0.71 8.43 -7.11
N LEU A 20 -0.65 7.11 -7.26
CA LEU A 20 -1.84 6.24 -7.31
C LEU A 20 -2.58 6.21 -5.97
N ALA A 21 -1.84 6.10 -4.86
CA ALA A 21 -2.35 6.17 -3.50
C ALA A 21 -3.09 7.48 -3.24
N ASN A 22 -2.47 8.61 -3.55
CA ASN A 22 -3.08 9.93 -3.36
C ASN A 22 -4.26 10.17 -4.31
N SER A 23 -4.20 9.65 -5.55
CA SER A 23 -5.31 9.74 -6.49
C SER A 23 -6.53 8.98 -5.98
N PHE A 24 -6.33 7.84 -5.33
CA PHE A 24 -7.41 7.08 -4.71
C PHE A 24 -8.01 7.84 -3.52
N THR A 25 -7.19 8.29 -2.57
CA THR A 25 -7.67 8.94 -1.35
C THR A 25 -8.26 10.34 -1.58
N SER A 26 -7.87 11.02 -2.66
CA SER A 26 -8.46 12.30 -3.07
C SER A 26 -9.79 12.18 -3.82
N GLY A 27 -10.29 10.95 -4.04
CA GLY A 27 -11.61 10.73 -4.65
C GLY A 27 -11.63 10.87 -6.18
N ARG A 28 -10.51 10.59 -6.86
CA ARG A 28 -10.49 10.58 -8.32
C ARG A 28 -11.45 9.53 -8.89
N ARG A 29 -11.94 9.78 -10.11
CA ARG A 29 -12.80 8.85 -10.86
C ARG A 29 -12.18 7.46 -10.98
N LEU A 30 -12.84 6.47 -10.37
CA LEU A 30 -12.32 5.11 -10.24
C LEU A 30 -12.07 4.41 -11.59
N VAL A 31 -12.90 4.68 -12.61
CA VAL A 31 -12.73 4.08 -13.95
C VAL A 31 -11.43 4.54 -14.62
N GLU A 32 -11.04 5.79 -14.45
CA GLU A 32 -9.78 6.33 -14.98
C GLU A 32 -8.60 5.80 -14.16
N LEU A 33 -8.73 5.83 -12.83
CA LEU A 33 -7.71 5.33 -11.92
C LEU A 33 -7.41 3.84 -12.14
N ARG A 34 -8.42 3.02 -12.44
CA ARG A 34 -8.26 1.60 -12.79
C ARG A 34 -7.32 1.41 -13.98
N LYS A 35 -7.52 2.17 -15.05
CA LYS A 35 -6.69 2.09 -16.27
C LYS A 35 -5.23 2.42 -15.97
N GLU A 36 -5.00 3.42 -15.12
CA GLU A 36 -3.65 3.81 -14.71
C GLU A 36 -3.02 2.78 -13.78
N LEU A 37 -3.76 2.24 -12.82
CA LEU A 37 -3.31 1.16 -11.96
C LEU A 37 -2.85 -0.05 -12.78
N ASP A 38 -3.60 -0.42 -13.82
CA ASP A 38 -3.26 -1.54 -14.70
C ASP A 38 -2.02 -1.23 -15.54
N SER A 39 -1.95 -0.04 -16.12
CA SER A 39 -0.82 0.42 -16.94
C SER A 39 0.48 0.49 -16.15
N PHE A 40 0.47 1.15 -14.99
CA PHE A 40 1.65 1.27 -14.14
C PHE A 40 2.02 -0.05 -13.47
N GLY A 41 1.04 -0.91 -13.16
CA GLY A 41 1.29 -2.26 -12.70
C GLY A 41 2.16 -3.08 -13.66
N LYS A 42 1.80 -3.05 -14.95
CA LYS A 42 2.58 -3.72 -16.00
C LYS A 42 4.00 -3.17 -16.05
N GLN A 43 4.17 -1.84 -16.05
CA GLN A 43 5.49 -1.21 -16.04
C GLN A 43 6.31 -1.62 -14.81
N MET A 44 5.72 -1.64 -13.61
CA MET A 44 6.44 -2.05 -12.41
C MET A 44 6.92 -3.50 -12.51
N VAL A 45 6.14 -4.41 -13.10
CA VAL A 45 6.58 -5.79 -13.35
C VAL A 45 7.70 -5.83 -14.40
N GLU A 46 7.53 -5.13 -15.53
CA GLU A 46 8.53 -5.05 -16.60
C GLU A 46 9.89 -4.53 -16.12
N TYR A 47 9.89 -3.58 -15.17
CA TYR A 47 11.10 -3.03 -14.58
C TYR A 47 11.60 -3.78 -13.33
N ASN A 48 11.02 -4.93 -13.00
CA ASN A 48 11.34 -5.73 -11.80
C ASN A 48 11.15 -4.98 -10.46
N GLN A 49 10.22 -4.04 -10.42
CA GLN A 49 9.89 -3.19 -9.26
C GLN A 49 8.76 -3.81 -8.43
N MET A 50 9.06 -4.93 -7.78
CA MET A 50 8.06 -5.77 -7.12
C MET A 50 7.46 -5.13 -5.86
N ILE A 51 8.24 -4.35 -5.12
CA ILE A 51 7.79 -3.67 -3.90
C ILE A 51 6.66 -2.66 -4.21
N PRO A 52 6.87 -1.62 -5.06
CA PRO A 52 5.81 -0.67 -5.36
C PRO A 52 4.63 -1.35 -6.05
N ASN A 53 4.87 -2.36 -6.89
CA ASN A 53 3.77 -3.13 -7.49
C ASN A 53 2.88 -3.77 -6.41
N LYS A 54 3.49 -4.47 -5.45
CA LYS A 54 2.79 -5.10 -4.34
C LYS A 54 1.99 -4.10 -3.50
N LEU A 55 2.54 -2.91 -3.23
CA LEU A 55 1.83 -1.85 -2.50
C LEU A 55 0.59 -1.34 -3.26
N THR A 56 0.63 -1.29 -4.60
CA THR A 56 -0.54 -0.88 -5.40
C THR A 56 -1.67 -1.91 -5.43
N LEU A 57 -1.42 -3.18 -5.06
CA LEU A 57 -2.41 -4.26 -5.20
C LEU A 57 -3.68 -4.00 -4.40
N VAL A 58 -3.55 -3.46 -3.18
CA VAL A 58 -4.72 -3.15 -2.31
C VAL A 58 -5.61 -2.12 -3.00
N ILE A 59 -5.01 -1.04 -3.52
CA ILE A 59 -5.73 0.01 -4.24
C ILE A 59 -6.36 -0.57 -5.51
N ARG A 60 -5.62 -1.36 -6.29
CA ARG A 60 -6.13 -2.00 -7.52
C ARG A 60 -7.33 -2.89 -7.24
N ARG A 61 -7.31 -3.66 -6.15
CA ARG A 61 -8.41 -4.54 -5.74
C ARG A 61 -9.65 -3.74 -5.36
N VAL A 62 -9.50 -2.76 -4.46
CA VAL A 62 -10.62 -1.89 -4.05
C VAL A 62 -11.23 -1.19 -5.26
N VAL A 63 -10.40 -0.57 -6.10
CA VAL A 63 -10.86 0.10 -7.32
C VAL A 63 -11.55 -0.85 -8.28
N SER A 64 -11.01 -2.06 -8.49
CA SER A 64 -11.61 -3.05 -9.40
C SER A 64 -12.98 -3.52 -8.91
N ASN A 65 -13.09 -3.83 -7.61
CA ASN A 65 -14.34 -4.26 -6.99
C ASN A 65 -15.41 -3.15 -7.01
N LEU A 66 -15.01 -1.90 -6.81
CA LEU A 66 -15.95 -0.77 -6.87
C LEU A 66 -16.38 -0.43 -8.31
N VAL A 67 -15.50 -0.62 -9.30
CA VAL A 67 -15.82 -0.38 -10.72
C VAL A 67 -16.65 -1.53 -11.31
N ASN A 68 -16.39 -2.78 -10.91
CA ASN A 68 -17.12 -3.95 -11.35
C ASN A 68 -17.38 -4.92 -10.18
N PRO A 69 -18.51 -4.77 -9.47
CA PRO A 69 -18.82 -5.59 -8.29
C PRO A 69 -18.98 -7.09 -8.57
N LYS A 70 -19.17 -7.51 -9.83
CA LYS A 70 -19.30 -8.93 -10.19
C LYS A 70 -18.00 -9.72 -10.01
N ASP A 71 -16.86 -9.05 -9.91
CA ASP A 71 -15.55 -9.66 -9.66
C ASP A 71 -15.28 -9.87 -8.15
N SER A 72 -16.21 -9.47 -7.25
CA SER A 72 -15.90 -9.18 -5.83
C SER A 72 -15.76 -10.37 -4.88
N LEU A 73 -16.29 -11.56 -5.21
CA LEU A 73 -16.37 -12.68 -4.25
C LEU A 73 -15.09 -13.53 -4.19
N SER A 74 -14.33 -13.64 -5.29
CA SER A 74 -13.10 -14.45 -5.33
C SER A 74 -11.85 -13.68 -4.87
N LEU A 75 -11.86 -12.35 -4.93
CA LEU A 75 -10.68 -11.52 -4.63
C LEU A 75 -10.47 -11.25 -3.13
N ILE A 76 -11.49 -11.46 -2.30
CA ILE A 76 -11.46 -11.12 -0.87
C ILE A 76 -10.95 -12.29 -0.01
N THR A 77 -11.22 -13.55 -0.39
CA THR A 77 -10.96 -14.73 0.46
C THR A 77 -9.59 -15.37 0.28
N ASP A 78 -8.96 -15.27 -0.89
CA ASP A 78 -7.70 -15.97 -1.18
C ASP A 78 -6.42 -15.18 -0.80
N GLN A 79 -6.55 -13.95 -0.28
CA GLN A 79 -5.46 -12.96 -0.30
C GLN A 79 -4.99 -12.40 1.05
N ASP A 80 -5.56 -12.84 2.19
CA ASP A 80 -5.01 -12.48 3.51
C ASP A 80 -3.50 -12.81 3.60
N LYS A 81 -3.07 -13.92 2.97
CA LYS A 81 -1.66 -14.33 2.92
C LYS A 81 -0.72 -13.33 2.22
N GLY A 82 -1.14 -12.70 1.12
CA GLY A 82 -0.24 -11.82 0.35
C GLY A 82 0.03 -10.47 1.04
N GLN A 83 -0.96 -9.95 1.76
CA GLN A 83 -0.78 -8.76 2.61
C GLN A 83 -0.04 -9.09 3.90
N GLU A 84 -0.29 -10.27 4.49
CA GLU A 84 0.46 -10.77 5.66
C GLU A 84 1.95 -10.94 5.34
N ASP A 85 2.30 -11.55 4.19
CA ASP A 85 3.69 -11.72 3.76
C ASP A 85 4.40 -10.36 3.58
N LEU A 86 3.69 -9.37 3.02
CA LEU A 86 4.19 -8.01 2.83
C LEU A 86 4.40 -7.28 4.15
N LEU A 87 3.45 -7.43 5.07
CA LEU A 87 3.53 -6.86 6.40
C LEU A 87 4.69 -7.49 7.18
N GLU A 88 4.85 -8.81 7.12
CA GLU A 88 5.95 -9.53 7.76
C GLU A 88 7.30 -9.09 7.19
N GLN A 89 7.43 -8.96 5.88
CA GLN A 89 8.64 -8.43 5.22
C GLN A 89 8.94 -6.98 5.65
N ALA A 90 7.91 -6.13 5.74
CA ALA A 90 8.06 -4.76 6.19
C ALA A 90 8.49 -4.68 7.66
N ILE A 91 7.95 -5.54 8.52
CA ILE A 91 8.35 -5.66 9.93
C ILE A 91 9.80 -6.14 10.04
N LYS A 92 10.19 -7.21 9.34
CA LYS A 92 11.57 -7.75 9.37
C LYS A 92 12.61 -6.74 8.89
N SER A 93 12.24 -5.88 7.94
CA SER A 93 13.12 -4.85 7.37
C SER A 93 13.08 -3.51 8.12
N ASN A 94 12.31 -3.40 9.20
CA ASN A 94 12.04 -2.14 9.91
C ASN A 94 11.59 -1.01 8.95
N ASN A 95 10.86 -1.36 7.89
CA ASN A 95 10.35 -0.38 6.92
C ASN A 95 8.99 0.13 7.38
N TYR A 96 9.02 1.00 8.38
CA TYR A 96 7.80 1.46 9.04
C TYR A 96 6.88 2.27 8.13
N THR A 97 7.43 2.98 7.13
CA THR A 97 6.63 3.65 6.10
C THR A 97 5.73 2.66 5.38
N PHE A 98 6.26 1.50 5.00
CA PHE A 98 5.46 0.46 4.33
C PHE A 98 4.44 -0.18 5.27
N ILE A 99 4.80 -0.40 6.53
CA ILE A 99 3.85 -0.92 7.52
C ILE A 99 2.66 0.03 7.64
N CYS A 100 2.90 1.34 7.80
CA CYS A 100 1.85 2.34 7.87
C CYS A 100 0.95 2.32 6.63
N HIS A 101 1.52 2.22 5.44
CA HIS A 101 0.74 2.16 4.19
C HIS A 101 -0.11 0.89 4.08
N ILE A 102 0.47 -0.28 4.34
CA ILE A 102 -0.24 -1.56 4.27
C ILE A 102 -1.42 -1.56 5.25
N CYS A 103 -1.18 -1.15 6.50
CA CYS A 103 -2.23 -1.05 7.51
C CYS A 103 -3.30 -0.03 7.12
N THR A 104 -2.91 1.17 6.66
CA THR A 104 -3.87 2.21 6.27
C THR A 104 -4.80 1.75 5.16
N PHE A 105 -4.25 1.20 4.08
CA PHE A 105 -5.07 0.74 2.97
C PHE A 105 -5.89 -0.51 3.30
N GLY A 106 -5.40 -1.38 4.19
CA GLY A 106 -6.19 -2.49 4.73
C GLY A 106 -7.41 -2.04 5.53
N VAL A 107 -7.25 -1.02 6.40
CA VAL A 107 -8.38 -0.42 7.14
C VAL A 107 -9.39 0.20 6.17
N ILE A 108 -8.92 0.98 5.19
CA ILE A 108 -9.79 1.63 4.20
C ILE A 108 -10.59 0.59 3.41
N GLU A 109 -9.94 -0.48 2.97
CA GLU A 109 -10.59 -1.56 2.27
C GLU A 109 -11.66 -2.26 3.12
N ALA A 110 -11.31 -2.66 4.34
CA ALA A 110 -12.24 -3.33 5.25
C ALA A 110 -13.47 -2.44 5.51
N TYR A 111 -13.24 -1.15 5.70
CA TYR A 111 -14.30 -0.16 5.88
C TYR A 111 -15.20 -0.03 4.64
N ILE A 112 -14.62 0.12 3.44
CA ILE A 112 -15.37 0.26 2.18
C ILE A 112 -16.30 -0.94 1.93
N PHE A 113 -15.86 -2.14 2.28
CA PHE A 113 -16.64 -3.36 2.10
C PHE A 113 -17.47 -3.76 3.33
N GLY A 114 -17.66 -2.85 4.30
CA GLY A 114 -18.54 -3.06 5.45
C GLY A 114 -18.04 -4.06 6.50
N ARG A 115 -16.75 -4.42 6.48
CA ARG A 115 -16.07 -5.26 7.48
C ARG A 115 -15.55 -4.38 8.62
N TYR A 116 -16.45 -3.74 9.36
CA TYR A 116 -16.09 -2.68 10.31
C TYR A 116 -15.31 -3.19 11.53
N GLU A 117 -15.63 -4.39 12.02
CA GLU A 117 -14.91 -5.03 13.13
C GLU A 117 -13.46 -5.28 12.74
N LEU A 118 -13.23 -5.86 11.57
CA LEU A 118 -11.89 -6.06 11.01
C LEU A 118 -11.16 -4.72 10.80
N ALA A 119 -11.86 -3.70 10.30
CA ALA A 119 -11.28 -2.37 10.12
C ALA A 119 -10.82 -1.78 11.47
N ALA A 120 -11.59 -1.96 12.53
CA ALA A 120 -11.24 -1.52 13.88
C ALA A 120 -10.03 -2.27 14.45
N GLU A 121 -10.01 -3.60 14.33
CA GLU A 121 -8.87 -4.43 14.75
C GLU A 121 -7.57 -4.02 14.02
N MET A 122 -7.64 -3.84 12.71
CA MET A 122 -6.50 -3.38 11.91
C MET A 122 -6.04 -1.98 12.30
N ALA A 123 -6.96 -1.07 12.65
CA ALA A 123 -6.63 0.28 13.09
C ALA A 123 -5.92 0.28 14.45
N ILE A 124 -6.34 -0.57 15.39
CA ILE A 124 -5.66 -0.74 16.69
C ILE A 124 -4.26 -1.28 16.49
N LYS A 125 -4.11 -2.36 15.71
CA LYS A 125 -2.81 -2.97 15.40
C LYS A 125 -1.85 -1.97 14.73
N ARG A 126 -2.38 -1.11 13.85
CA ARG A 126 -1.61 -0.02 13.24
C ARG A 126 -1.07 0.95 14.30
N GLN A 127 -1.91 1.37 15.24
CA GLN A 127 -1.53 2.32 16.29
C GLN A 127 -0.39 1.76 17.18
N GLU A 128 -0.43 0.46 17.47
CA GLU A 128 0.64 -0.22 18.22
C GLU A 128 1.98 -0.20 17.47
N VAL A 129 1.95 -0.49 16.16
CA VAL A 129 3.16 -0.42 15.33
C VAL A 129 3.69 1.01 15.22
N GLU A 130 2.81 2.00 15.01
CA GLU A 130 3.20 3.41 14.93
C GLU A 130 3.86 3.89 16.24
N LYS A 131 3.31 3.53 17.40
CA LYS A 131 3.91 3.86 18.70
C LYS A 131 5.30 3.26 18.86
N LYS A 132 5.47 1.98 18.49
CA LYS A 132 6.77 1.30 18.53
C LYS A 132 7.78 1.99 17.61
N THR A 133 7.38 2.25 16.37
CA THR A 133 8.17 2.97 15.35
C THR A 133 8.65 4.32 15.86
N PHE A 134 7.73 5.14 16.37
CA PHE A 134 8.03 6.49 16.82
C PHE A 134 9.04 6.48 17.96
N THR A 135 8.91 5.52 18.87
CA THR A 135 9.85 5.30 19.97
C THR A 135 11.24 4.93 19.45
N GLU A 136 11.34 3.97 18.53
CA GLU A 136 12.60 3.51 17.95
C GLU A 136 13.31 4.60 17.13
N ILE A 137 12.55 5.39 16.36
CA ILE A 137 13.08 6.56 15.63
C ILE A 137 13.64 7.57 16.63
N THR A 138 12.86 7.94 17.66
CA THR A 138 13.26 8.95 18.65
C THR A 138 14.54 8.55 19.38
N LEU A 139 14.65 7.27 19.78
CA LEU A 139 15.85 6.71 20.40
C LEU A 139 17.05 6.77 19.45
N SER A 140 16.89 6.34 18.19
CA SER A 140 17.97 6.42 17.20
C SER A 140 18.45 7.85 16.92
N TRP A 141 17.56 8.85 16.99
CA TRP A 141 17.96 10.25 16.84
C TRP A 141 18.72 10.75 18.07
N LEU A 142 18.29 10.37 19.27
CA LEU A 142 18.99 10.70 20.51
C LEU A 142 20.40 10.09 20.56
N ASP A 143 20.56 8.83 20.12
CA ASP A 143 21.85 8.14 20.05
C ASP A 143 22.83 8.77 19.03
N ARG A 144 22.32 9.51 18.03
CA ARG A 144 23.15 10.25 17.07
C ARG A 144 23.56 11.65 17.57
N LEU A 145 22.91 12.13 18.63
CA LEU A 145 23.13 13.46 19.21
C LEU A 145 24.04 13.42 20.45
N LEU A 146 24.27 12.23 21.03
CA LEU A 146 25.17 11.96 22.16
C LEU A 146 26.50 11.38 21.67
#